data_AF-A0A1Q6A5A1-F1
#
_entry.id   AF-A0A1Q6A5A1-F1
#
_cell.length_a   1.000
_cell.length_b   1.000
_cell.length_c   1.000
_cell.angle_alpha   90.00
_cell.angle_beta   90.00
_cell.angle_gamma   90.00
#
_symmetry.space_group_name_H-M   'P 1'
#
loop_
_entity.id
_entity.type
_entity.pdbx_description
1 polymer ?
#
loop_
_entity_poly.entity_id
_entity_poly.type
_entity_poly.pdbx_seq_one_letter_code
_entity_poly.pdbx_strand_id
1 'polypeptide(L)'
;MQNNSNIKRMVTWALLTNMLILVGLGNGTGFMVIVEAILIPLLLNDTFYFSLSDTYAQLLPTAALLSLIGQVLMIISLFRQSKLSQALLIVPGLLCCYGGLLYLTINAGHNNEALTGMITAVPFVCVSALLLYNITSNYAYKLDEFLQGSERYHLPD
;
A
#
# COMPACT_ATOMS: atom_id res chain seq x y z
N MET A 1 -15.70 -10.75 17.63
CA MET A 1 -14.91 -11.45 16.58
C MET A 1 -15.10 -10.88 15.16
N GLN A 2 -16.15 -10.09 14.88
CA GLN A 2 -16.51 -9.62 13.53
C GLN A 2 -15.61 -8.52 12.91
N ASN A 3 -14.80 -7.83 13.71
CA ASN A 3 -13.98 -6.70 13.23
C ASN A 3 -12.75 -7.14 12.42
N ASN A 4 -12.20 -8.33 12.68
CA ASN A 4 -10.97 -8.80 12.04
C ASN A 4 -11.19 -9.24 10.58
N SER A 5 -12.38 -9.77 10.26
CA SER A 5 -12.73 -10.16 8.88
C SER A 5 -12.88 -8.95 7.97
N ASN A 6 -13.40 -7.83 8.48
CA ASN A 6 -13.54 -6.59 7.73
C ASN A 6 -12.19 -5.99 7.36
N ILE A 7 -11.23 -5.95 8.30
CA ILE A 7 -9.86 -5.46 8.02
C ILE A 7 -9.19 -6.34 6.97
N LYS A 8 -9.26 -7.66 7.10
CA LYS A 8 -8.67 -8.58 6.10
C LYS A 8 -9.26 -8.37 4.71
N ARG A 9 -10.59 -8.22 4.61
CA ARG A 9 -11.27 -7.92 3.35
C ARG A 9 -10.82 -6.58 2.77
N MET A 10 -10.69 -5.53 3.59
CA MET A 10 -10.18 -4.23 3.15
C MET A 10 -8.73 -4.31 2.66
N VAL A 11 -7.87 -5.09 3.32
CA VAL A 11 -6.50 -5.36 2.86
C VAL A 11 -6.50 -6.06 1.51
N THR A 12 -7.36 -7.08 1.31
CA THR A 12 -7.50 -7.73 0.01
C THR A 12 -7.96 -6.76 -1.08
N TRP A 13 -8.92 -5.88 -0.79
CA TRP A 13 -9.34 -4.84 -1.73
C TRP A 13 -8.23 -3.84 -2.03
N ALA A 14 -7.42 -3.45 -1.03
CA ALA A 14 -6.27 -2.59 -1.23
C ALA A 14 -5.22 -3.26 -2.13
N LEU A 15 -4.96 -4.56 -1.94
CA LEU A 15 -4.06 -5.33 -2.80
C LEU A 15 -4.55 -5.38 -4.25
N LEU A 16 -5.84 -5.72 -4.47
CA LEU A 16 -6.42 -5.81 -5.81
C LEU A 16 -6.43 -4.46 -6.52
N THR A 17 -6.81 -3.39 -5.83
CA THR A 17 -6.83 -2.04 -6.41
C THR A 17 -5.42 -1.50 -6.67
N ASN A 18 -4.43 -1.85 -5.85
CA ASN A 18 -3.03 -1.53 -6.12
C ASN A 18 -2.50 -2.25 -7.38
N MET A 19 -2.88 -3.51 -7.60
CA MET A 19 -2.56 -4.22 -8.85
C MET A 19 -3.23 -3.56 -10.07
N LEU A 20 -4.42 -3.00 -9.90
CA LEU A 20 -5.13 -2.30 -10.97
C LEU A 20 -4.39 -1.04 -11.44
N ILE A 21 -3.61 -0.39 -10.57
CA ILE A 21 -2.74 0.74 -10.94
C ILE A 21 -1.78 0.29 -12.03
N LEU A 22 -1.04 -0.79 -11.77
CA LEU A 22 -0.05 -1.37 -12.68
C LEU A 22 -0.68 -1.87 -13.99
N VAL A 23 -1.90 -2.41 -13.95
CA VAL A 23 -2.61 -2.92 -15.14
C VAL A 23 -3.20 -1.80 -15.98
N GLY A 24 -3.77 -0.76 -15.35
CA GLY A 24 -4.37 0.38 -16.05
C GLY A 24 -3.35 1.27 -16.77
N LEU A 25 -2.06 1.05 -16.52
CA LEU A 25 -0.92 1.74 -17.13
C LEU A 25 -0.44 1.15 -18.45
N GLY A 26 -1.00 0.01 -18.89
CA GLY A 26 -0.69 -0.56 -20.20
C GLY A 26 -1.70 -1.62 -20.61
N ASN A 27 -2.64 -1.27 -21.48
CA ASN A 27 -3.41 -2.10 -22.44
C ASN A 27 -3.77 -3.57 -22.10
N GLY A 28 -3.78 -4.00 -20.83
CA GLY A 28 -3.94 -5.41 -20.44
C GLY A 28 -2.65 -6.23 -20.34
N THR A 29 -1.46 -5.62 -20.42
CA THR A 29 -0.15 -6.28 -20.30
C THR A 29 0.44 -6.22 -18.88
N GLY A 30 -0.34 -5.88 -17.85
CA GLY A 30 0.18 -5.65 -16.49
C GLY A 30 0.93 -6.83 -15.85
N PHE A 31 0.63 -8.07 -16.23
CA PHE A 31 1.39 -9.24 -15.75
C PHE A 31 2.68 -9.45 -16.54
N MET A 32 2.67 -9.14 -17.84
CA MET A 32 3.83 -9.23 -18.73
C MET A 32 4.86 -8.14 -18.41
N VAL A 33 4.41 -6.93 -18.03
CA VAL A 33 5.28 -5.83 -17.59
C VAL A 33 5.95 -6.13 -16.25
N ILE A 34 5.29 -6.80 -15.30
CA ILE A 34 5.95 -7.20 -14.04
C ILE A 34 7.08 -8.20 -14.32
N VAL A 35 6.87 -9.14 -15.24
CA VAL A 35 7.89 -10.13 -15.61
C VAL A 35 8.97 -9.51 -16.51
N GLU A 36 8.63 -8.71 -17.51
CA GLU A 36 9.62 -8.14 -18.44
C GLU A 36 10.30 -6.89 -17.88
N ALA A 37 9.59 -5.95 -17.27
CA ALA A 37 10.16 -4.69 -16.83
C ALA A 37 10.86 -4.78 -15.46
N ILE A 38 10.52 -5.76 -14.61
CA ILE A 38 11.20 -5.96 -13.33
C ILE A 38 12.19 -7.13 -13.41
N LEU A 39 11.76 -8.30 -13.91
CA LEU A 39 12.58 -9.51 -13.85
C LEU A 39 13.73 -9.49 -14.86
N ILE A 40 13.52 -8.99 -16.09
CA ILE A 40 14.56 -8.96 -17.12
C ILE A 40 15.70 -7.99 -16.78
N PRO A 41 15.46 -6.71 -16.41
CA PRO A 41 16.57 -5.84 -16.02
C PRO A 41 17.22 -6.27 -14.70
N LEU A 42 16.49 -6.88 -13.76
CA LEU A 42 17.07 -7.46 -12.54
C LEU A 42 17.96 -8.68 -12.83
N LEU A 43 17.67 -9.44 -13.91
CA LEU A 43 18.47 -10.59 -14.34
C LEU A 43 19.61 -10.23 -15.32
N LEU A 44 19.49 -9.13 -16.07
CA LEU A 44 20.41 -8.78 -17.17
C LEU A 44 21.29 -7.55 -16.93
N ASN A 45 20.93 -6.65 -16.01
CA ASN A 45 21.71 -5.42 -15.77
C ASN A 45 22.17 -5.34 -14.31
N ASP A 46 23.49 -5.37 -14.11
CA ASP A 46 24.17 -5.24 -12.81
C ASP A 46 24.00 -3.87 -12.11
N THR A 47 23.12 -2.99 -12.59
CA THR A 47 22.93 -1.66 -11.99
C THR A 47 21.46 -1.24 -11.93
N PHE A 48 20.83 -1.48 -10.79
CA PHE A 48 19.62 -0.75 -10.39
C PHE A 48 20.01 0.73 -10.23
N TYR A 49 19.55 1.61 -11.12
CA TYR A 49 19.81 3.05 -11.01
C TYR A 49 18.54 3.78 -10.55
N PHE A 50 18.64 4.54 -9.46
CA PHE A 50 17.57 5.40 -8.97
C PHE A 50 17.73 6.78 -9.61
N SER A 51 16.77 7.18 -10.45
CA SER A 51 16.70 8.51 -11.04
C SER A 51 15.28 9.06 -10.94
N LEU A 52 15.15 10.27 -10.41
CA LEU A 52 13.88 10.97 -10.25
C LEU A 52 13.49 11.80 -11.49
N SER A 53 14.40 11.93 -12.47
CA SER A 53 14.22 12.76 -13.68
C SER A 53 14.03 11.93 -14.96
N ASP A 54 13.92 10.62 -14.81
CA ASP A 54 13.90 9.68 -15.93
C ASP A 54 12.51 9.53 -16.56
N THR A 55 12.48 8.88 -17.73
CA THR A 55 11.24 8.65 -18.47
C THR A 55 10.34 7.68 -17.70
N TYR A 56 9.03 7.79 -17.86
CA TYR A 56 8.04 6.96 -17.18
C TYR A 56 8.35 5.44 -17.23
N ALA A 57 8.79 4.93 -18.39
CA ALA A 57 9.19 3.53 -18.56
C ALA A 57 10.39 3.10 -17.67
N GLN A 58 11.28 4.02 -17.32
CA GLN A 58 12.43 3.77 -16.44
C GLN A 58 12.06 3.90 -14.95
N LEU A 59 11.02 4.69 -14.61
CA LEU A 59 10.52 4.81 -13.24
C LEU A 59 9.66 3.61 -12.83
N LEU A 60 9.01 2.98 -13.82
CA LEU A 60 8.07 1.88 -13.61
C LEU A 60 8.64 0.66 -12.87
N PRO A 61 9.85 0.14 -13.19
CA PRO A 61 10.42 -1.01 -12.48
C PRO A 61 10.63 -0.74 -10.99
N THR A 62 11.19 0.44 -10.66
CA THR A 62 11.47 0.86 -9.27
C THR A 62 10.18 1.07 -8.49
N ALA A 63 9.19 1.75 -9.09
CA ALA A 63 7.87 1.94 -8.49
C ALA A 63 7.15 0.61 -8.25
N ALA A 64 7.23 -0.32 -9.21
CA ALA A 64 6.61 -1.63 -9.12
C ALA A 64 7.28 -2.51 -8.05
N LEU A 65 8.60 -2.45 -7.93
CA LEU A 65 9.33 -3.18 -6.87
C LEU A 65 8.98 -2.64 -5.48
N LEU A 66 8.93 -1.31 -5.32
CA LEU A 66 8.53 -0.68 -4.06
C LEU A 66 7.07 -1.02 -3.70
N SER A 67 6.18 -1.02 -4.69
CA SER A 67 4.79 -1.44 -4.53
C SER A 67 4.69 -2.93 -4.15
N LEU A 68 5.50 -3.80 -4.77
CA LEU A 68 5.55 -5.24 -4.48
C LEU A 68 6.00 -5.52 -3.06
N ILE A 69 7.02 -4.81 -2.55
CA ILE A 69 7.44 -4.89 -1.14
C ILE A 69 6.26 -4.55 -0.22
N GLY A 70 5.53 -3.47 -0.54
CA GLY A 70 4.34 -3.07 0.21
C GLY A 70 3.22 -4.12 0.19
N GLN A 71 2.97 -4.75 -0.96
CA GLN A 71 2.01 -5.83 -1.10
C GLN A 71 2.40 -7.06 -0.27
N VAL A 72 3.68 -7.46 -0.28
CA VAL A 72 4.17 -8.59 0.51
C VAL A 72 3.96 -8.34 2.02
N LEU A 73 4.28 -7.14 2.52
CA LEU A 73 4.01 -6.75 3.91
C LEU A 73 2.51 -6.84 4.26
N MET A 74 1.64 -6.33 3.38
CA MET A 74 0.19 -6.43 3.56
C MET A 74 -0.32 -7.88 3.52
N ILE A 75 0.23 -8.74 2.67
CA ILE A 75 -0.13 -10.17 2.61
C ILE A 75 0.30 -10.87 3.91
N ILE A 76 1.52 -10.63 4.40
CA ILE A 76 1.99 -11.21 5.68
C ILE A 76 1.07 -10.78 6.83
N SER A 77 0.53 -9.55 6.78
CA SER A 77 -0.41 -9.06 7.80
C SER A 77 -1.70 -9.90 7.90
N LEU A 78 -2.15 -10.52 6.81
CA LEU A 78 -3.39 -11.33 6.78
C LEU A 78 -3.29 -12.59 7.65
N PHE A 79 -2.08 -13.10 7.85
CA PHE A 79 -1.79 -14.28 8.65
C PHE A 79 -1.54 -13.97 10.13
N ARG A 80 -1.44 -12.69 10.51
CA ARG A 80 -1.26 -12.28 11.91
C ARG A 80 -2.60 -12.27 12.65
N GLN A 81 -2.59 -12.82 13.87
CA GLN A 81 -3.77 -12.86 14.75
C GLN A 81 -3.87 -11.61 15.64
N SER A 82 -2.74 -11.05 16.04
CA SER A 82 -2.70 -9.84 16.88
C SER A 82 -2.98 -8.59 16.05
N LYS A 83 -3.95 -7.79 16.48
CA LYS A 83 -4.32 -6.51 15.85
C LYS A 83 -3.12 -5.56 15.74
N LEU A 84 -2.27 -5.51 16.78
CA LEU A 84 -1.06 -4.69 16.83
C LEU A 84 -0.06 -5.09 15.75
N SER A 85 0.27 -6.39 15.70
CA SER A 85 1.20 -6.92 14.69
C SER A 85 0.66 -6.75 13.27
N GLN A 86 -0.65 -6.88 13.10
CA GLN A 86 -1.30 -6.66 11.81
C GLN A 86 -1.17 -5.19 11.37
N ALA A 87 -1.46 -4.23 12.24
CA ALA A 87 -1.32 -2.80 11.92
C ALA A 87 0.14 -2.40 11.65
N LEU A 88 1.09 -2.92 12.43
CA LEU A 88 2.53 -2.70 12.23
C LEU A 88 3.06 -3.23 10.89
N LEU A 89 2.34 -4.12 10.22
CA LEU A 89 2.67 -4.58 8.87
C LEU A 89 1.88 -3.82 7.79
N ILE A 90 0.61 -3.53 8.04
CA ILE A 90 -0.26 -2.83 7.08
C ILE A 90 0.23 -1.39 6.85
N VAL A 91 0.54 -0.63 7.92
CA VAL A 91 0.94 0.77 7.81
C VAL A 91 2.22 0.95 6.98
N PRO A 92 3.34 0.29 7.28
CA PRO A 92 4.53 0.41 6.43
C PRO A 92 4.32 -0.18 5.03
N GLY A 93 3.51 -1.25 4.89
CA GLY A 93 3.15 -1.78 3.58
C GLY A 93 2.42 -0.76 2.70
N LEU A 94 1.46 -0.04 3.28
CA LEU A 94 0.77 1.08 2.63
C LEU A 94 1.73 2.21 2.27
N LEU A 95 2.63 2.60 3.17
CA LEU A 95 3.62 3.64 2.90
C LEU A 95 4.52 3.27 1.72
N CYS A 96 4.95 2.01 1.61
CA CYS A 96 5.69 1.53 0.44
C CYS A 96 4.86 1.64 -0.86
N CYS A 97 3.59 1.22 -0.84
CA CYS A 97 2.72 1.35 -2.03
C CYS A 97 2.49 2.81 -2.43
N TYR A 98 2.27 3.71 -1.45
CA TYR A 98 2.16 5.15 -1.70
C TYR A 98 3.48 5.74 -2.23
N GLY A 99 4.63 5.31 -1.69
CA GLY A 99 5.93 5.70 -2.20
C GLY A 99 6.13 5.30 -3.66
N GLY A 100 5.72 4.08 -4.03
CA GLY A 100 5.75 3.61 -5.42
C GLY A 100 4.85 4.44 -6.33
N LEU A 101 3.64 4.76 -5.88
CA LEU A 101 2.69 5.61 -6.61
C LEU A 101 3.22 7.04 -6.82
N LEU A 102 3.77 7.66 -5.78
CA LEU A 102 4.33 9.02 -5.85
C LEU A 102 5.55 9.06 -6.76
N TYR A 103 6.42 8.05 -6.67
CA TYR A 103 7.59 7.93 -7.54
C TYR A 103 7.18 7.82 -9.02
N LEU A 104 6.14 7.05 -9.30
CA LEU A 104 5.63 6.86 -10.66
C LEU A 104 4.91 8.08 -11.23
N THR A 105 4.30 8.90 -10.37
CA THR A 105 3.48 10.05 -10.75
C THR A 105 4.20 11.39 -10.63
N ILE A 106 5.49 11.40 -10.28
CA ILE A 106 6.27 12.63 -10.05
C ILE A 106 6.30 13.56 -11.28
N ASN A 107 6.25 12.98 -12.48
CA ASN A 107 6.25 13.70 -13.77
C ASN A 107 4.85 13.80 -14.42
N ALA A 108 3.75 13.62 -13.67
CA ALA A 108 2.38 13.62 -14.19
C ALA A 108 1.96 14.91 -14.91
N GLY A 109 2.60 16.04 -14.61
CA GLY A 109 2.34 17.31 -15.30
C GLY A 109 2.83 17.36 -16.75
N HIS A 110 3.72 16.45 -17.16
CA HIS A 110 4.35 16.45 -18.48
C HIS A 110 4.15 15.13 -19.26
N ASN A 111 3.58 14.08 -18.65
CA ASN A 111 3.36 12.79 -19.29
C ASN A 111 1.93 12.25 -19.05
N ASN A 112 1.21 11.98 -20.15
CA ASN A 112 -0.14 11.40 -20.15
C ASN A 112 -0.19 9.98 -19.53
N GLU A 113 0.91 9.22 -19.57
CA GLU A 113 1.02 7.89 -18.94
C GLU A 113 0.99 8.02 -17.42
N ALA A 114 1.75 8.97 -16.87
CA ALA A 114 1.75 9.28 -15.44
C ALA A 114 0.39 9.84 -14.97
N LEU A 115 -0.29 10.62 -15.81
CA LEU A 115 -1.67 11.05 -15.56
C LEU A 115 -2.64 9.86 -15.50
N THR A 116 -2.50 8.89 -16.42
CA THR A 116 -3.30 7.66 -16.43
C THR A 116 -3.09 6.85 -15.14
N GLY A 117 -1.85 6.76 -14.67
CA GLY A 117 -1.50 6.12 -13.40
C GLY A 117 -2.14 6.77 -12.18
N MET A 118 -2.25 8.11 -12.17
CA MET A 118 -2.98 8.83 -11.13
C MET A 118 -4.48 8.47 -11.12
N ILE A 119 -5.11 8.39 -12.30
CA ILE A 119 -6.53 8.08 -12.42
C ILE A 119 -6.82 6.65 -11.95
N THR A 120 -5.99 5.69 -12.35
CA THR A 120 -6.16 4.28 -11.97
C THR A 120 -5.83 4.02 -10.50
N ALA A 121 -5.12 4.94 -9.84
CA ALA A 121 -4.82 4.89 -8.41
C ALA A 121 -5.96 5.39 -7.50
N VAL A 122 -6.93 6.12 -8.02
CA VAL A 122 -8.10 6.59 -7.24
C VAL A 122 -8.77 5.48 -6.41
N PRO A 123 -9.14 4.30 -6.98
CA PRO A 123 -9.75 3.24 -6.19
C PRO A 123 -8.84 2.72 -5.07
N PHE A 124 -7.52 2.63 -5.30
CA PHE A 124 -6.56 2.26 -4.27
C PHE A 124 -6.45 3.29 -3.15
N VAL A 125 -6.40 4.58 -3.50
CA VAL A 125 -6.36 5.68 -2.53
C VAL A 125 -7.61 5.67 -1.64
N CYS A 126 -8.79 5.50 -2.24
CA CYS A 126 -10.04 5.41 -1.48
C CYS A 126 -10.05 4.23 -0.50
N VAL A 127 -9.70 3.02 -0.96
CA VAL A 127 -9.72 1.82 -0.11
C VAL A 127 -8.65 1.90 0.98
N SER A 128 -7.45 2.38 0.66
CA SER A 128 -6.36 2.54 1.62
C SER A 128 -6.68 3.59 2.70
N ALA A 129 -7.32 4.70 2.35
CA ALA A 129 -7.77 5.69 3.32
C ALA A 129 -8.81 5.11 4.30
N LEU A 130 -9.79 4.35 3.80
CA LEU A 130 -10.77 3.67 4.64
C LEU A 130 -10.11 2.63 5.56
N LEU A 131 -9.12 1.89 5.05
CA LEU A 131 -8.35 0.93 5.84
C LEU A 131 -7.58 1.63 6.97
N LEU A 132 -6.90 2.74 6.68
CA LEU A 132 -6.19 3.54 7.69
C LEU A 132 -7.14 4.09 8.75
N TYR A 133 -8.30 4.62 8.35
CA TYR A 133 -9.33 5.09 9.27
C TYR A 133 -9.84 3.98 10.20
N ASN A 134 -10.05 2.78 9.67
CA ASN A 134 -10.49 1.63 10.47
C ASN A 134 -9.41 1.21 11.49
N ILE A 135 -8.14 1.25 11.08
CA ILE A 135 -7.01 0.93 11.96
C ILE A 135 -6.92 1.97 13.09
N THR A 136 -6.90 3.27 12.77
CA THR A 136 -6.74 4.34 13.76
C THR A 136 -7.91 4.43 14.74
N SER A 137 -9.15 4.33 14.26
CA SER A 137 -10.35 4.32 15.13
C SER A 137 -10.35 3.15 16.11
N ASN A 138 -9.89 1.97 15.69
CA ASN A 138 -9.76 0.80 16.57
C ASN A 138 -8.72 1.00 17.69
N TYR A 139 -7.64 1.74 17.43
CA TYR A 139 -6.65 2.07 18.46
C TYR A 139 -7.11 3.20 19.37
N ALA A 140 -7.78 4.21 18.83
CA ALA A 140 -8.33 5.32 19.61
C ALA A 140 -9.34 4.82 20.65
N TYR A 141 -10.26 3.91 20.26
CA TYR A 141 -11.22 3.30 21.18
C TYR A 141 -10.53 2.52 22.31
N LYS A 142 -9.49 1.73 21.97
CA LYS A 142 -8.74 0.96 22.97
C LYS A 142 -7.98 1.86 23.95
N LEU A 143 -7.46 3.00 23.47
CA LEU A 143 -6.77 3.96 24.32
C LEU A 143 -7.75 4.62 25.27
N ASP A 144 -8.93 5.01 24.80
CA ASP A 144 -9.99 5.59 25.63
C ASP A 144 -10.49 4.60 26.70
N GLU A 145 -10.70 3.32 26.34
CA GLU A 145 -11.02 2.26 27.31
C GLU A 145 -9.92 2.06 28.37
N PHE A 146 -8.65 2.12 27.97
CA PHE A 146 -7.52 2.04 28.89
C PHE A 146 -7.45 3.24 29.84
N LEU A 147 -7.73 4.45 29.33
CA LEU A 147 -7.75 5.67 30.12
C LEU A 147 -8.94 5.70 31.10
N GLN A 148 -10.14 5.29 30.68
CA GLN A 148 -11.32 5.23 31.54
C GLN A 148 -11.26 4.07 32.56
N GLY A 149 -10.63 2.95 32.21
CA GLY A 149 -10.39 1.84 33.13
C GLY A 149 -9.42 2.21 34.28
N SER A 150 -8.60 3.23 34.09
CA SER A 150 -7.70 3.78 35.12
C SER A 150 -8.43 4.61 36.19
N GLU A 151 -9.63 5.14 35.92
CA GLU A 151 -10.33 6.05 36.84
C GLU A 151 -11.19 5.33 37.89
N ARG A 152 -11.47 4.02 37.75
CA ARG A 152 -12.34 3.28 38.70
C ARG A 152 -11.66 2.76 39.97
N TYR A 153 -10.40 3.13 40.25
CA TYR A 153 -9.66 2.65 41.43
C TYR A 153 -9.44 3.70 42.53
N HIS A 154 -10.11 4.85 42.48
CA HIS A 154 -10.08 5.83 43.55
C HIS A 154 -11.49 6.26 43.99
N LEU A 155 -12.17 5.36 44.70
CA LEU A 155 -13.17 5.74 45.69
C LEU A 155 -12.60 5.39 47.06
N PRO A 156 -12.07 6.36 47.82
CA PRO A 156 -11.85 6.17 49.25
C PRO A 156 -13.22 6.10 49.95
N ASP A 157 -13.43 5.02 50.70
CA ASP A 157 -14.54 4.84 51.64
C ASP A 157 -14.55 5.94 52.73
#